data_AF-A0A2W0C3B7-F1
#
_entry.id   AF-A0A2W0C3B7-F1
#
_cell.length_a   1.000
_cell.length_b   1.000
_cell.length_c   1.000
_cell.angle_alpha   90.00
_cell.angle_beta   90.00
_cell.angle_gamma   90.00
#
_symmetry.space_group_name_H-M   'P 1'
#
loop_
_entity.id
_entity.type
_entity.pdbx_description
1 polymer ?
#
loop_
_entity_poly.entity_id
_entity_poly.type
_entity_poly.pdbx_seq_one_letter_code
_entity_poly.pdbx_strand_id
1 'polypeptide(L)'
;MTRVTFEDYLEDIQEIITACGEPPILIGFSMGGILSQKIAEHSPLRGLIVIDSSLSQEVLRSVPYADVVRITPGLVVPAPVHDELTSIDESAEDIAFQRKYLAMESSQAFSTFSAFFGGEDVVSINGESITCPSLVIKAVSSEEEEQRGRLTAEQLHAEYTGLWHTTHTGLLVGQRYFEAVKIILEWLDRRKSEFSSQH
;
A
#
# COMPACT_ATOMS: atom_id res chain seq x y z
N MET A 1 -15.89 16.77 13.80
CA MET A 1 -14.72 16.04 14.35
C MET A 1 -14.69 14.70 13.63
N THR A 2 -13.76 14.48 12.71
CA THR A 2 -13.49 13.14 12.22
C THR A 2 -12.82 12.40 13.37
N ARG A 3 -13.47 11.33 13.83
CA ARG A 3 -13.01 10.46 14.93
C ARG A 3 -12.27 9.22 14.42
N VAL A 4 -12.12 9.10 13.10
CA VAL A 4 -11.56 7.92 12.45
C VAL A 4 -10.05 7.91 12.61
N THR A 5 -9.57 6.85 13.26
CA THR A 5 -8.20 6.54 13.61
C THR A 5 -7.64 5.44 12.71
N PHE A 6 -6.35 5.15 12.85
CA PHE A 6 -5.73 4.03 12.15
C PHE A 6 -6.32 2.70 12.62
N GLU A 7 -6.64 2.60 13.91
CA GLU A 7 -7.24 1.44 14.55
C GLU A 7 -8.66 1.15 14.03
N ASP A 8 -9.48 2.18 13.79
CA ASP A 8 -10.81 2.00 13.19
C ASP A 8 -10.72 1.31 11.82
N TYR A 9 -9.73 1.67 10.99
CA TYR A 9 -9.49 0.98 9.71
C TYR A 9 -9.07 -0.48 9.90
N LEU A 10 -8.26 -0.79 10.91
CA LEU A 10 -7.86 -2.16 11.20
C LEU A 10 -9.05 -3.00 11.67
N GLU A 11 -9.92 -2.44 12.51
CA GLU A 11 -11.14 -3.09 12.98
C GLU A 11 -12.07 -3.41 11.79
N ASP A 12 -12.33 -2.45 10.90
CA ASP A 12 -13.15 -2.66 9.70
C ASP A 12 -12.58 -3.79 8.82
N ILE A 13 -11.27 -3.82 8.58
CA ILE A 13 -10.63 -4.89 7.78
C ILE A 13 -10.78 -6.24 8.49
N GLN A 14 -10.61 -6.27 9.82
CA GLN A 14 -10.73 -7.49 10.62
C GLN A 14 -12.14 -8.07 10.60
N GLU A 15 -13.17 -7.22 10.62
CA GLU A 15 -14.57 -7.65 10.48
C GLU A 15 -14.80 -8.35 9.13
N ILE A 16 -14.26 -7.80 8.04
CA ILE A 16 -14.37 -8.41 6.70
C ILE A 16 -13.61 -9.74 6.63
N ILE A 17 -12.38 -9.82 7.16
CA ILE A 17 -11.63 -11.07 7.22
C ILE A 17 -12.41 -12.15 7.98
N THR A 18 -13.04 -11.77 9.10
CA THR A 18 -13.86 -12.69 9.90
C THR A 18 -15.09 -13.14 9.11
N ALA A 19 -15.73 -12.23 8.39
CA ALA A 19 -16.90 -12.51 7.57
C ALA A 19 -16.61 -13.44 6.37
N CYS A 20 -15.36 -13.50 5.89
CA CYS A 20 -14.95 -14.45 4.86
C CYS A 20 -15.08 -15.92 5.31
N GLY A 21 -15.03 -16.20 6.61
CA GLY A 21 -15.12 -17.56 7.17
C GLY A 21 -13.90 -18.46 6.94
N GLU A 22 -12.95 -18.01 6.11
CA GLU A 22 -11.65 -18.63 5.89
C GLU A 22 -10.57 -17.55 5.64
N PRO A 23 -9.28 -17.84 5.88
CA PRO A 23 -8.19 -16.89 5.61
C PRO A 23 -8.21 -16.39 4.15
N PRO A 24 -8.41 -15.08 3.91
CA PRO A 24 -8.46 -14.54 2.55
C PRO A 24 -7.06 -14.22 2.02
N ILE A 25 -6.98 -13.93 0.72
CA ILE A 25 -5.84 -13.19 0.14
C ILE A 25 -6.15 -11.70 0.27
N LEU A 26 -5.33 -10.96 1.02
CA LEU A 26 -5.52 -9.53 1.26
C LEU A 26 -4.67 -8.72 0.28
N ILE A 27 -5.28 -7.76 -0.42
CA ILE A 27 -4.60 -6.89 -1.38
C ILE A 27 -4.73 -5.46 -0.89
N GLY A 28 -3.61 -4.82 -0.56
CA GLY A 28 -3.55 -3.46 -0.04
C GLY A 28 -2.79 -2.53 -0.98
N PHE A 29 -3.39 -1.38 -1.32
CA PHE A 29 -2.75 -0.31 -2.09
C PHE A 29 -2.47 0.92 -1.21
N SER A 30 -1.30 1.56 -1.33
CA SER A 30 -0.98 2.81 -0.62
C SER A 30 -1.17 2.68 0.90
N MET A 31 -2.05 3.48 1.52
CA MET A 31 -2.48 3.32 2.90
C MET A 31 -3.02 1.91 3.20
N GLY A 32 -3.79 1.32 2.28
CA GLY A 32 -4.26 -0.05 2.40
C GLY A 32 -3.12 -1.07 2.48
N GLY A 33 -1.97 -0.78 1.87
CA GLY A 33 -0.77 -1.62 1.95
C GLY A 33 -0.20 -1.69 3.36
N ILE A 34 -0.07 -0.56 4.06
CA ILE A 34 0.48 -0.55 5.43
C ILE A 34 -0.52 -1.09 6.44
N LEU A 35 -1.83 -0.83 6.23
CA LEU A 35 -2.90 -1.45 7.01
C LEU A 35 -2.88 -2.98 6.86
N SER A 36 -2.75 -3.48 5.63
CA SER A 36 -2.72 -4.92 5.34
C SER A 36 -1.51 -5.61 5.97
N GLN A 37 -0.34 -4.95 5.93
CA GLN A 37 0.85 -5.43 6.64
C GLN A 37 0.60 -5.52 8.14
N LYS A 38 -0.01 -4.50 8.74
CA LYS A 38 -0.28 -4.47 10.18
C LYS A 38 -1.30 -5.55 10.61
N ILE A 39 -2.31 -5.79 9.79
CA ILE A 39 -3.28 -6.88 9.98
C ILE A 39 -2.58 -8.24 9.90
N ALA A 40 -1.71 -8.42 8.92
CA ALA A 40 -0.99 -9.68 8.70
C ALA A 40 -0.06 -10.08 9.87
N GLU A 41 0.30 -9.14 10.75
CA GLU A 41 1.07 -9.46 11.96
C GLU A 41 0.31 -10.37 12.93
N HIS A 42 -1.03 -10.35 12.90
CA HIS A 42 -1.88 -11.00 13.92
C HIS A 42 -3.03 -11.82 13.33
N SER A 43 -3.36 -11.63 12.04
CA SER A 43 -4.49 -12.29 11.40
C SER A 43 -4.04 -13.32 10.37
N PRO A 44 -4.64 -14.53 10.38
CA PRO A 44 -4.30 -15.54 9.39
C PRO A 44 -4.77 -15.10 8.01
N LEU A 45 -3.82 -14.98 7.09
CA LEU A 45 -4.07 -14.70 5.68
C LEU A 45 -3.57 -15.86 4.83
N ARG A 46 -4.27 -16.14 3.73
CA ARG A 46 -3.81 -17.10 2.72
C ARG A 46 -2.73 -16.51 1.82
N GLY A 47 -2.72 -15.19 1.69
CA GLY A 47 -1.64 -14.45 1.04
C GLY A 47 -1.80 -12.95 1.24
N LEU A 48 -0.72 -12.23 1.02
CA LEU A 48 -0.67 -10.77 1.15
C LEU A 48 -0.07 -10.16 -0.11
N ILE A 49 -0.77 -9.22 -0.73
CA ILE A 49 -0.28 -8.46 -1.87
C ILE A 49 -0.26 -6.99 -1.49
N VAL A 50 0.92 -6.40 -1.50
CA VAL A 50 1.17 -5.00 -1.13
C VAL A 50 1.56 -4.24 -2.40
N ILE A 51 0.71 -3.28 -2.78
CA ILE A 51 0.89 -2.46 -3.98
C ILE A 51 1.22 -1.04 -3.54
N ASP A 52 2.46 -0.65 -3.78
CA ASP A 52 2.97 0.71 -3.57
C ASP A 52 2.56 1.33 -2.23
N SER A 53 2.86 0.60 -1.15
CA SER A 53 2.45 0.94 0.21
C SER A 53 3.13 2.19 0.75
N SER A 54 2.43 2.86 1.68
CA SER A 54 3.09 3.71 2.67
C SER A 54 4.20 2.94 3.38
N LEU A 55 5.31 3.62 3.68
CA LEU A 55 6.48 2.98 4.28
C LEU A 55 6.24 2.66 5.76
N SER A 56 6.76 1.52 6.19
CA SER A 56 6.94 1.21 7.61
C SER A 56 8.06 2.07 8.21
N GLN A 57 8.08 2.15 9.54
CA GLN A 57 9.10 2.87 10.27
C GLN A 57 10.51 2.32 10.00
N GLU A 58 10.63 1.00 9.83
CA GLU A 58 11.88 0.30 9.59
C GLU A 58 12.46 0.66 8.21
N VAL A 59 11.61 0.63 7.17
CA VAL A 59 12.02 0.99 5.80
C VAL A 59 12.32 2.48 5.71
N LEU A 60 11.49 3.33 6.31
CA LEU A 60 11.70 4.78 6.32
C LEU A 60 13.02 5.17 6.99
N ARG A 61 13.38 4.53 8.11
CA ARG A 61 14.66 4.78 8.80
C ARG A 61 15.86 4.30 7.99
N SER A 62 15.68 3.25 7.20
CA SER A 62 16.75 2.68 6.36
C SER A 62 17.00 3.53 5.11
N VAL A 63 15.94 4.01 4.45
CA VAL A 63 16.02 4.85 3.24
C VAL A 63 15.05 6.02 3.38
N PRO A 64 15.43 7.09 4.10
CA PRO A 64 14.56 8.23 4.36
C PRO A 64 14.23 8.98 3.06
N TYR A 65 13.13 9.72 3.07
CA TYR A 65 12.84 10.69 2.02
C TYR A 65 13.84 11.84 2.07
N ALA A 66 14.39 12.24 0.92
CA ALA A 66 15.41 13.29 0.83
C ALA A 66 14.87 14.65 1.29
N ASP A 67 13.63 14.98 0.90
CA ASP A 67 12.97 16.26 1.19
C ASP A 67 11.61 16.04 1.85
N VAL A 68 11.59 15.92 3.18
CA VAL A 68 10.33 15.88 3.94
C VAL A 68 9.88 17.30 4.23
N VAL A 69 9.03 17.87 3.36
CA VAL A 69 8.28 19.07 3.71
C VAL A 69 7.22 18.66 4.74
N ARG A 70 7.44 19.00 6.00
CA ARG A 70 6.47 18.75 7.07
C ARG A 70 5.22 19.60 6.82
N ILE A 71 4.13 18.93 6.51
CA ILE A 71 2.82 19.56 6.39
C ILE A 71 2.16 19.46 7.76
N THR A 72 1.64 20.58 8.28
CA THR A 72 0.70 20.56 9.41
C THR A 72 -0.70 20.36 8.82
N PRO A 73 -1.26 19.14 8.81
CA PRO A 73 -2.58 18.95 8.23
C PRO A 73 -3.64 19.66 9.07
N GLY A 74 -4.71 20.11 8.39
CA GLY A 74 -5.94 20.52 9.07
C GLY A 74 -6.68 19.30 9.67
N LEU A 75 -8.00 19.42 9.87
CA LEU A 75 -8.82 18.31 10.38
C LEU A 75 -8.99 17.15 9.38
N VAL A 76 -8.72 17.41 8.09
CA VAL A 76 -8.81 16.46 6.99
C VAL A 76 -7.62 16.66 6.07
N VAL A 77 -7.20 15.58 5.41
CA VAL A 77 -6.33 15.67 4.24
C VAL A 77 -7.24 15.86 3.03
N PRO A 78 -7.09 16.96 2.27
CA PRO A 78 -7.87 17.13 1.06
C PRO A 78 -7.54 16.01 0.07
N ALA A 79 -8.50 15.70 -0.81
CA ALA A 79 -8.22 14.81 -1.94
C ALA A 79 -7.01 15.37 -2.73
N PRO A 80 -6.11 14.51 -3.22
CA PRO A 80 -4.97 14.95 -4.02
C PRO A 80 -5.42 15.83 -5.19
N VAL A 81 -4.91 17.06 -5.23
CA VAL A 81 -5.11 17.97 -6.35
C VAL A 81 -3.95 17.75 -7.32
N HIS A 82 -4.19 16.96 -8.36
CA HIS A 82 -3.27 16.94 -9.50
C HIS A 82 -3.55 18.20 -10.32
N ASP A 83 -2.64 19.18 -10.35
CA ASP A 83 -2.76 20.34 -11.24
C ASP A 83 -2.44 19.97 -12.70
N GLU A 84 -1.66 18.91 -12.89
CA GLU A 84 -1.27 18.36 -14.19
C GLU A 84 -2.44 17.67 -14.88
N LEU A 85 -2.43 17.70 -16.22
CA LEU A 85 -3.46 17.08 -17.06
C LEU A 85 -3.05 15.70 -17.61
N THR A 86 -1.78 15.32 -17.50
CA THR A 86 -1.24 14.01 -17.88
C THR A 86 0.02 13.74 -17.07
N SER A 87 0.38 12.47 -16.86
CA SER A 87 1.66 12.04 -16.28
C SER A 87 2.40 11.10 -17.25
N ILE A 88 3.46 10.43 -16.77
CA ILE A 88 4.25 9.48 -17.57
C ILE A 88 3.43 8.27 -18.06
N ASP A 89 2.41 7.87 -17.30
CA ASP A 89 1.57 6.70 -17.59
C ASP A 89 0.07 6.94 -17.32
N GLU A 90 -0.35 8.19 -17.13
CA GLU A 90 -1.76 8.56 -16.94
C GLU A 90 -2.21 9.61 -17.96
N SER A 91 -3.32 9.32 -18.62
CA SER A 91 -4.01 10.23 -19.54
C SER A 91 -4.85 11.29 -18.80
N ALA A 92 -5.38 12.25 -19.55
CA ALA A 92 -6.29 13.25 -18.99
C ALA A 92 -7.59 12.62 -18.47
N GLU A 93 -8.06 11.57 -19.14
CA GLU A 93 -9.21 10.78 -18.70
C GLU A 93 -8.93 10.03 -17.39
N ASP A 94 -7.73 9.47 -17.23
CA ASP A 94 -7.34 8.76 -16.00
C ASP A 94 -7.27 9.72 -14.82
N ILE A 95 -6.65 10.89 -15.01
CA ILE A 95 -6.56 11.93 -13.97
C ILE A 95 -7.96 12.48 -13.65
N ALA A 96 -8.82 12.67 -14.66
CA ALA A 96 -10.20 13.09 -14.44
C ALA A 96 -11.01 12.05 -13.68
N PHE A 97 -10.81 10.76 -13.97
CA PHE A 97 -11.40 9.65 -13.21
C PHE A 97 -10.95 9.71 -11.76
N GLN A 98 -9.65 9.82 -11.50
CA GLN A 98 -9.12 9.92 -10.15
C GLN A 98 -9.71 11.12 -9.38
N ARG A 99 -9.72 12.32 -9.96
CA ARG A 99 -10.31 13.51 -9.32
C ARG A 99 -11.79 13.33 -8.96
N LYS A 100 -12.53 12.51 -9.72
CA LYS A 100 -13.94 12.21 -9.45
C LYS A 100 -14.14 11.28 -8.26
N TYR A 101 -13.20 10.35 -8.03
CA TYR A 101 -13.38 9.26 -7.06
C TYR A 101 -12.46 9.36 -5.83
N LEU A 102 -11.37 10.13 -5.90
CA LEU A 102 -10.53 10.43 -4.75
C LEU A 102 -11.30 11.33 -3.78
N ALA A 103 -11.35 10.92 -2.52
CA ALA A 103 -12.05 11.62 -1.46
C ALA A 103 -11.05 12.20 -0.45
N MET A 104 -11.58 13.02 0.46
CA MET A 104 -10.82 13.49 1.62
C MET A 104 -10.55 12.35 2.59
N GLU A 105 -9.42 12.42 3.29
CA GLU A 105 -9.00 11.43 4.30
C GLU A 105 -8.93 12.05 5.70
N SER A 106 -9.07 11.24 6.75
CA SER A 106 -8.90 11.67 8.14
C SER A 106 -7.44 12.04 8.40
N SER A 107 -7.17 13.29 8.80
CA SER A 107 -5.80 13.69 9.12
C SER A 107 -5.24 12.94 10.32
N GLN A 108 -6.10 12.52 11.25
CA GLN A 108 -5.71 11.70 12.40
C GLN A 108 -5.17 10.34 11.95
N ALA A 109 -5.92 9.60 11.14
CA ALA A 109 -5.45 8.31 10.61
C ALA A 109 -4.23 8.48 9.68
N PHE A 110 -4.26 9.49 8.81
CA PHE A 110 -3.17 9.75 7.87
C PHE A 110 -1.85 10.10 8.58
N SER A 111 -1.91 10.80 9.72
CA SER A 111 -0.72 11.18 10.49
C SER A 111 0.03 9.98 11.08
N THR A 112 -0.64 8.85 11.32
CA THR A 112 -0.04 7.67 11.94
C THR A 112 0.98 6.97 11.03
N PHE A 113 0.79 7.04 9.72
CA PHE A 113 1.68 6.39 8.74
C PHE A 113 2.44 7.37 7.82
N SER A 114 2.03 8.64 7.76
CA SER A 114 2.64 9.61 6.85
C SER A 114 3.90 10.24 7.45
N ALA A 115 5.04 9.94 6.83
CA ALA A 115 6.31 10.60 7.12
C ALA A 115 6.26 12.12 6.90
N PHE A 116 5.33 12.62 6.07
CA PHE A 116 5.19 14.03 5.70
C PHE A 116 4.39 14.86 6.71
N PHE A 117 3.70 14.24 7.68
CA PHE A 117 2.84 14.95 8.65
C PHE A 117 3.51 15.18 10.01
N GLY A 118 4.83 15.08 10.07
CA GLY A 118 5.63 15.59 11.19
C GLY A 118 5.61 14.72 12.46
N GLY A 119 5.06 13.50 12.41
CA GLY A 119 5.33 12.48 13.42
C GLY A 119 6.81 12.08 13.38
N GLU A 120 7.44 11.88 14.55
CA GLU A 120 8.80 11.36 14.62
C GLU A 120 8.87 9.86 14.29
N ASP A 121 7.73 9.17 14.43
CA ASP A 121 7.57 7.74 14.17
C ASP A 121 6.29 7.51 13.34
N VAL A 122 6.42 6.69 12.29
CA VAL A 122 5.29 6.14 11.52
C VAL A 122 5.00 4.71 11.99
N VAL A 123 3.98 4.05 11.44
CA VAL A 123 3.63 2.66 11.75
C VAL A 123 4.84 1.72 11.62
N SER A 124 5.19 1.04 12.72
CA SER A 124 6.15 -0.07 12.74
C SER A 124 5.50 -1.37 12.29
N ILE A 125 6.23 -2.14 11.49
CA ILE A 125 5.80 -3.47 11.03
C ILE A 125 6.73 -4.56 11.57
N ASN A 126 6.16 -5.52 12.28
CA ASN A 126 6.83 -6.74 12.70
C ASN A 126 6.79 -7.79 11.59
N GLY A 127 7.73 -7.67 10.65
CA GLY A 127 7.85 -8.59 9.51
C GLY A 127 7.95 -10.07 9.88
N GLU A 128 8.64 -10.37 11.00
CA GLU A 128 8.86 -11.75 11.47
C GLU A 128 7.57 -12.48 11.89
N SER A 129 6.49 -11.75 12.23
CA SER A 129 5.20 -12.38 12.53
C SER A 129 4.35 -12.62 11.28
N ILE A 130 4.73 -12.06 10.13
CA ILE A 130 4.03 -12.22 8.86
C ILE A 130 4.57 -13.46 8.14
N THR A 131 3.79 -14.54 8.18
CA THR A 131 4.22 -15.86 7.69
C THR A 131 3.52 -16.31 6.40
N CYS A 132 2.50 -15.57 5.96
CA CYS A 132 1.78 -15.90 4.73
C CYS A 132 2.61 -15.56 3.47
N PRO A 133 2.42 -16.30 2.36
CA PRO A 133 3.04 -15.95 1.09
C PRO A 133 2.71 -14.51 0.69
N SER A 134 3.75 -13.73 0.39
CA SER A 134 3.60 -12.29 0.16
C SER A 134 4.20 -11.84 -1.18
N LEU A 135 3.62 -10.78 -1.76
CA LEU A 135 4.09 -10.11 -2.97
C LEU A 135 4.08 -8.59 -2.76
N VAL A 136 5.17 -7.93 -3.11
CA VAL A 136 5.31 -6.48 -3.13
C VAL A 136 5.46 -6.01 -4.57
N ILE A 137 4.57 -5.11 -4.99
CA ILE A 137 4.65 -4.39 -6.28
C ILE A 137 4.86 -2.91 -5.97
N LYS A 138 5.87 -2.28 -6.57
CA LYS A 138 6.25 -0.89 -6.28
C LYS A 138 6.24 -0.06 -7.57
N ALA A 139 5.67 1.14 -7.51
CA ALA A 139 5.89 2.15 -8.55
C ALA A 139 7.28 2.74 -8.35
N VAL A 140 8.08 2.79 -9.42
CA VAL A 140 9.49 3.18 -9.33
C VAL A 140 9.79 4.33 -10.30
N SER A 141 10.17 5.46 -9.72
CA SER A 141 10.64 6.65 -10.43
C SER A 141 12.10 7.00 -10.11
N SER A 142 12.67 6.39 -9.07
CA SER A 142 14.08 6.57 -8.68
C SER A 142 14.69 5.30 -8.06
N GLU A 143 16.02 5.27 -7.98
CA GLU A 143 16.76 4.19 -7.31
C GLU A 143 16.40 4.08 -5.81
N GLU A 144 16.11 5.20 -5.15
CA GLU A 144 15.66 5.20 -3.75
C GLU A 144 14.27 4.56 -3.60
N GLU A 145 13.37 4.74 -4.57
CA GLU A 145 12.07 4.07 -4.56
C GLU A 145 12.16 2.57 -4.82
N GLU A 146 13.02 2.15 -5.75
CA GLU A 146 13.40 0.75 -5.96
C GLU A 146 13.94 0.14 -4.66
N GLN A 147 14.88 0.83 -4.02
CA GLN A 147 15.50 0.37 -2.78
C GLN A 147 14.48 0.23 -1.64
N ARG A 148 13.58 1.20 -1.46
CA ARG A 148 12.49 1.11 -0.48
C ARG A 148 11.57 -0.07 -0.76
N GLY A 149 11.20 -0.29 -2.03
CA GLY A 149 10.37 -1.42 -2.43
C GLY A 149 11.02 -2.77 -2.09
N ARG A 150 12.32 -2.92 -2.37
CA ARG A 150 13.09 -4.12 -2.00
C ARG A 150 13.15 -4.33 -0.49
N LEU A 151 13.42 -3.27 0.28
CA LEU A 151 13.45 -3.36 1.74
C LEU A 151 12.09 -3.72 2.33
N THR A 152 10.98 -3.20 1.78
CA THR A 152 9.63 -3.65 2.16
C THR A 152 9.45 -5.13 1.86
N ALA A 153 9.87 -5.61 0.68
CA ALA A 153 9.77 -7.03 0.36
C ALA A 153 10.64 -7.91 1.27
N GLU A 154 11.85 -7.46 1.59
CA GLU A 154 12.75 -8.15 2.54
C GLU A 154 12.14 -8.23 3.94
N GLN A 155 11.58 -7.12 4.44
CA GLN A 155 10.87 -7.07 5.74
C GLN A 155 9.70 -8.07 5.78
N LEU A 156 9.01 -8.29 4.66
CA LEU A 156 7.85 -9.18 4.56
C LEU A 156 8.18 -10.60 4.09
N HIS A 157 9.46 -10.91 3.86
CA HIS A 157 9.91 -12.14 3.19
C HIS A 157 9.16 -12.42 1.87
N ALA A 158 8.85 -11.36 1.12
CA ALA A 158 7.97 -11.37 -0.05
C ALA A 158 8.72 -11.46 -1.38
N GLU A 159 8.03 -11.93 -2.43
CA GLU A 159 8.46 -11.66 -3.80
C GLU A 159 8.36 -10.16 -4.10
N TYR A 160 9.26 -9.63 -4.93
CA TYR A 160 9.30 -8.21 -5.26
C TYR A 160 9.21 -7.97 -6.76
N THR A 161 8.48 -6.92 -7.17
CA THR A 161 8.56 -6.35 -8.52
C THR A 161 8.45 -4.83 -8.49
N GLY A 162 9.47 -4.15 -9.00
CA GLY A 162 9.45 -2.71 -9.28
C GLY A 162 8.98 -2.44 -10.71
N LEU A 163 7.94 -1.64 -10.87
CA LEU A 163 7.47 -1.15 -12.16
C LEU A 163 8.03 0.26 -12.39
N TRP A 164 9.10 0.31 -13.18
CA TRP A 164 9.79 1.54 -13.53
C TRP A 164 8.95 2.40 -14.46
N HIS A 165 9.06 3.72 -14.29
CA HIS A 165 8.35 4.72 -15.09
C HIS A 165 6.82 4.60 -14.96
N THR A 166 6.36 4.44 -13.73
CA THR A 166 4.95 4.28 -13.36
C THR A 166 4.68 5.18 -12.17
N THR A 167 3.56 5.89 -12.15
CA THR A 167 3.16 6.68 -10.98
C THR A 167 2.45 5.82 -9.94
N HIS A 168 2.33 6.36 -8.73
CA HIS A 168 1.62 5.73 -7.62
C HIS A 168 0.21 5.26 -8.02
N THR A 169 -0.58 6.16 -8.59
CA THR A 169 -1.95 5.91 -9.07
C THR A 169 -1.98 5.20 -10.41
N GLY A 170 -0.91 5.34 -11.22
CA GLY A 170 -0.74 4.66 -12.49
C GLY A 170 -0.79 3.13 -12.39
N LEU A 171 -0.35 2.57 -11.26
CA LEU A 171 -0.47 1.13 -10.96
C LEU A 171 -1.91 0.61 -10.93
N LEU A 172 -2.90 1.46 -10.62
CA LEU A 172 -4.29 1.06 -10.51
C LEU A 172 -5.12 1.44 -11.74
N VAL A 173 -4.92 2.67 -12.23
CA VAL A 173 -5.79 3.28 -13.24
C VAL A 173 -5.03 3.91 -14.38
N GLY A 174 -3.70 3.90 -14.35
CA GLY A 174 -2.87 4.37 -15.45
C GLY A 174 -2.89 3.39 -16.61
N GLN A 175 -2.36 3.80 -17.75
CA GLN A 175 -2.37 3.02 -19.00
C GLN A 175 -1.63 1.68 -18.89
N ARG A 176 -0.78 1.51 -17.87
CA ARG A 176 0.03 0.32 -17.61
C ARG A 176 -0.46 -0.55 -16.45
N TYR A 177 -1.66 -0.28 -15.90
CA TYR A 177 -2.23 -1.05 -14.77
C TYR A 177 -2.24 -2.58 -15.02
N PHE A 178 -2.39 -2.99 -16.29
CA PHE A 178 -2.44 -4.40 -16.68
C PHE A 178 -1.14 -5.15 -16.37
N GLU A 179 0.00 -4.48 -16.26
CA GLU A 179 1.27 -5.09 -15.88
C GLU A 179 1.23 -5.58 -14.42
N ALA A 180 0.76 -4.74 -13.50
CA ALA A 180 0.57 -5.10 -12.10
C ALA A 180 -0.44 -6.26 -11.96
N VAL A 181 -1.56 -6.18 -12.68
CA VAL A 181 -2.57 -7.26 -12.70
C VAL A 181 -1.97 -8.57 -13.19
N LYS A 182 -1.19 -8.55 -14.27
CA LYS A 182 -0.54 -9.75 -14.82
C LYS A 182 0.41 -10.37 -13.81
N ILE A 183 1.25 -9.58 -13.14
CA ILE A 183 2.16 -10.06 -12.10
C ILE A 183 1.39 -10.75 -10.97
N ILE A 184 0.29 -10.14 -10.51
CA ILE A 184 -0.58 -10.72 -9.47
C ILE A 184 -1.17 -12.06 -9.94
N LEU A 185 -1.75 -12.11 -11.14
CA LEU A 185 -2.36 -13.33 -11.68
C LEU A 185 -1.34 -14.45 -11.85
N GLU A 186 -0.14 -14.15 -12.33
CA GLU A 186 0.95 -15.12 -12.46
C GLU A 186 1.42 -15.61 -11.08
N TRP A 187 1.53 -14.71 -10.10
CA TRP A 187 1.89 -15.07 -8.73
C TRP A 187 0.85 -16.00 -8.08
N LEU A 188 -0.44 -15.71 -8.28
CA LEU A 188 -1.56 -16.54 -7.83
C LEU A 188 -1.57 -17.90 -8.54
N ASP A 189 -1.34 -17.94 -9.85
CA ASP A 189 -1.35 -19.17 -10.65
C ASP A 189 -0.27 -20.16 -10.18
N ARG A 190 0.96 -19.66 -9.96
CA ARG A 190 2.08 -20.47 -9.43
C ARG A 190 1.77 -21.12 -8.08
N ARG A 191 0.84 -20.54 -7.32
CA ARG A 191 0.50 -20.94 -5.95
C ARG A 191 -0.86 -21.62 -5.82
N LYS A 192 -1.53 -21.92 -6.93
CA LYS A 192 -2.83 -22.60 -6.91
C LYS A 192 -2.84 -23.86 -6.06
N SER A 193 -1.78 -24.68 -6.12
CA SER A 193 -1.68 -25.89 -5.30
C SER A 193 -1.54 -25.59 -3.80
N GLU A 194 -0.82 -24.54 -3.42
CA GLU A 194 -0.67 -24.10 -2.03
C GLU A 194 -2.00 -23.60 -1.46
N PHE A 195 -2.79 -22.92 -2.29
CA PHE A 195 -4.09 -22.37 -1.89
C PHE A 195 -5.26 -23.38 -1.96
N SER A 196 -5.13 -24.47 -2.72
CA SER A 196 -6.18 -25.49 -2.87
C SER A 196 -6.13 -26.59 -1.81
N SER A 197 -5.09 -26.65 -0.98
CA SER A 197 -4.79 -27.79 -0.10
C SER A 197 -5.32 -27.68 1.33
N GLN A 198 -6.23 -26.75 1.63
CA GLN A 198 -6.74 -26.50 3.00
C GLN A 198 -8.27 -26.65 3.12
N HIS A 199 -8.80 -27.77 2.62
CA HIS A 199 -10.18 -28.21 2.90
C HIS A 199 -10.20 -29.51 3.70
#